data_AF-G3X188-F1
#
_entry.id   AF-G3X188-F1
#
_cell.length_a   1.000
_cell.length_b   1.000
_cell.length_c   1.000
_cell.angle_alpha   90.00
_cell.angle_beta   90.00
_cell.angle_gamma   90.00
#
_symmetry.space_group_name_H-M   'P 1'
#
loop_
_entity.id
_entity.type
_entity.pdbx_description
1 polymer ?
#
loop_
_entity_poly.entity_id
_entity_poly.type
_entity_poly.pdbx_seq_one_letter_code
_entity_poly.pdbx_strand_id
1 'polypeptide(L)'
;MNGANDPHFFIKDIKPGLKNLNVVFIVLEIGRVTKTKDGHEVRSCKVADKTGSITISVWDEIGGLIQPGDIIRLTRGYASMWKGCLTLYTGRGGELQKIGEFCMVYSEVPNFSEPNPDYLGQQNKVAHGEQKNNSSASNMGTGTFGPIGNGVQTGPESGRFPFSYTGRANGRGPVNPQLPATANVQPVVTTISNGRDPRRAFKR
;
A
#
# COMPACT_ATOMS: atom_id res chain seq x y z
N MET A 1 -7.59 -13.41 33.26
CA MET A 1 -7.51 -12.19 32.44
C MET A 1 -6.09 -11.64 32.56
N ASN A 2 -5.18 -12.00 31.65
CA ASN A 2 -3.80 -11.50 31.66
C ASN A 2 -3.50 -10.94 30.27
N GLY A 3 -3.78 -9.65 30.06
CA GLY A 3 -3.51 -8.93 28.82
C GLY A 3 -2.52 -7.77 29.00
N ALA A 4 -1.71 -7.80 30.06
CA ALA A 4 -0.97 -6.62 30.50
C ALA A 4 0.53 -6.59 30.11
N ASN A 5 1.11 -7.65 29.55
CA ASN A 5 2.57 -7.72 29.35
C ASN A 5 3.01 -8.37 28.03
N ASP A 6 2.18 -8.33 26.98
CA ASP A 6 2.71 -8.69 25.66
C ASP A 6 3.63 -7.55 25.18
N PRO A 7 4.90 -7.85 24.83
CA PRO A 7 5.81 -6.84 24.32
C PRO A 7 5.25 -6.25 23.03
N HIS A 8 5.08 -4.94 23.03
CA HIS A 8 4.62 -4.19 21.86
C HIS A 8 5.81 -3.86 20.97
N PHE A 9 5.70 -4.17 19.69
CA PHE A 9 6.66 -3.76 18.67
C PHE A 9 6.41 -2.31 18.28
N PHE A 10 7.50 -1.56 18.10
CA PHE A 10 7.43 -0.28 17.40
C PHE A 10 7.48 -0.50 15.90
N ILE A 11 6.89 0.42 15.15
CA ILE A 11 6.85 0.35 13.69
C ILE A 11 8.26 0.27 13.10
N LYS A 12 9.23 1.00 13.66
CA LYS A 12 10.63 0.97 13.21
C LYS A 12 11.31 -0.40 13.27
N ASP A 13 10.82 -1.29 14.12
CA ASP A 13 11.42 -2.60 14.34
C ASP A 13 10.80 -3.66 13.42
N ILE A 14 9.76 -3.30 12.65
CA ILE A 14 9.06 -4.18 11.72
C ILE A 14 9.93 -4.41 10.48
N LYS A 15 10.12 -5.68 10.14
CA LYS A 15 10.85 -6.13 8.94
C LYS A 15 10.00 -7.13 8.15
N PRO A 16 10.23 -7.27 6.84
CA PRO A 16 9.56 -8.29 6.04
C PRO A 16 9.72 -9.69 6.63
N GLY A 17 8.63 -10.47 6.67
CA GLY A 17 8.63 -11.85 7.16
C GLY A 17 8.41 -12.01 8.66
N LEU A 18 8.41 -10.92 9.45
CA LEU A 18 8.06 -10.99 10.87
C LEU A 18 6.58 -11.35 11.07
N LYS A 19 6.32 -12.17 12.08
CA LYS A 19 5.00 -12.70 12.46
C LYS A 19 4.78 -12.53 13.96
N ASN A 20 3.55 -12.74 14.40
CA ASN A 20 3.15 -12.57 15.79
C ASN A 20 3.45 -11.16 16.33
N LEU A 21 3.27 -10.16 15.47
CA LEU A 21 3.50 -8.76 15.81
C LEU A 21 2.33 -8.23 16.63
N ASN A 22 2.64 -7.65 17.79
CA ASN A 22 1.69 -6.89 18.59
C ASN A 22 2.07 -5.42 18.50
N VAL A 23 1.25 -4.60 17.85
CA VAL A 23 1.59 -3.21 17.53
C VAL A 23 0.40 -2.33 17.91
N VAL A 24 0.65 -1.19 18.52
CA VAL A 24 -0.35 -0.13 18.73
C VAL A 24 0.03 1.04 17.85
N PHE A 25 -0.94 1.56 17.11
CA PHE A 25 -0.75 2.66 16.17
C PHE A 25 -2.00 3.54 16.10
N ILE A 26 -1.81 4.76 15.62
CA ILE A 26 -2.90 5.66 15.22
C ILE A 26 -3.07 5.64 13.71
N VAL A 27 -4.31 5.67 13.25
CA VAL A 27 -4.66 5.74 11.82
C VAL A 27 -4.54 7.19 11.35
N LEU A 28 -3.76 7.42 10.31
CA LEU A 28 -3.54 8.75 9.74
C LEU A 28 -4.44 8.98 8.52
N GLU A 29 -4.43 8.03 7.59
CA GLU A 29 -5.15 8.16 6.32
C GLU A 29 -5.77 6.83 5.92
N ILE A 30 -6.99 6.90 5.38
CA ILE A 30 -7.64 5.79 4.70
C ILE A 30 -7.40 5.93 3.21
N GLY A 31 -6.64 5.00 2.66
CA GLY A 31 -6.35 4.94 1.23
C GLY A 31 -7.45 4.25 0.43
N ARG A 32 -7.06 3.81 -0.77
CA ARG A 32 -7.98 3.24 -1.76
C ARG A 32 -8.57 1.91 -1.29
N VAL A 33 -9.85 1.71 -1.57
CA VAL A 33 -10.52 0.41 -1.46
C VAL A 33 -10.37 -0.34 -2.77
N THR A 34 -9.95 -1.59 -2.70
CA THR A 34 -9.83 -2.50 -3.83
C THR A 34 -10.68 -3.74 -3.57
N LYS A 35 -11.31 -4.28 -4.62
CA LYS A 35 -12.03 -5.56 -4.54
C LYS A 35 -11.18 -6.67 -5.13
N THR A 36 -11.06 -7.78 -4.41
CA THR A 36 -10.47 -9.01 -4.94
C THR A 36 -11.45 -9.66 -5.92
N LYS A 37 -10.94 -10.61 -6.71
CA LYS A 37 -11.77 -11.39 -7.66
C LYS A 37 -12.89 -12.18 -6.97
N ASP A 38 -12.64 -12.55 -5.72
CA ASP A 38 -13.56 -13.33 -4.88
C ASP A 38 -14.59 -12.44 -4.15
N GLY A 39 -14.54 -11.12 -4.37
CA GLY A 39 -15.50 -10.16 -3.81
C GLY A 39 -15.10 -9.52 -2.48
N HIS A 40 -13.94 -9.89 -1.91
CA HIS A 40 -13.45 -9.30 -0.66
C HIS A 40 -12.97 -7.86 -0.87
N GLU A 41 -13.32 -6.98 0.05
CA GLU A 41 -12.84 -5.60 0.05
C GLU A 41 -11.53 -5.50 0.83
N VAL A 42 -10.54 -4.81 0.27
CA VAL A 42 -9.25 -4.56 0.91
C VAL A 42 -8.98 -3.07 0.89
N ARG A 43 -8.74 -2.51 2.08
CA ARG A 43 -8.46 -1.09 2.29
C ARG A 43 -7.04 -0.92 2.81
N SER A 44 -6.24 -0.14 2.08
CA SER A 44 -4.90 0.23 2.53
C SER A 44 -4.98 1.48 3.39
N CYS A 45 -4.48 1.43 4.62
CA CYS A 45 -4.48 2.56 5.54
C CYS A 45 -3.04 2.94 5.90
N LYS A 46 -2.74 4.24 5.98
CA LYS A 46 -1.48 4.74 6.56
C LYS A 46 -1.68 4.85 8.07
N VAL A 47 -0.79 4.20 8.82
CA VAL A 47 -0.81 4.19 10.28
C VAL A 47 0.56 4.57 10.83
N ALA A 48 0.60 5.10 12.05
CA ALA A 48 1.84 5.57 12.65
C ALA A 48 1.91 5.36 14.16
N ASP A 49 3.14 5.36 14.66
CA ASP A 49 3.49 5.44 16.07
C ASP A 49 4.57 6.51 16.25
N LYS A 50 5.10 6.67 17.46
CA LYS A 50 6.17 7.66 17.74
C LYS A 50 7.46 7.46 16.93
N THR A 51 7.63 6.32 16.26
CA THR A 51 8.86 5.92 15.57
C THR A 51 8.79 6.04 14.05
N GLY A 52 7.59 6.16 13.47
CA GLY A 52 7.39 6.37 12.03
C GLY A 52 6.03 5.86 11.57
N SER A 53 5.86 5.76 10.25
CA SER A 53 4.62 5.29 9.63
C SER A 53 4.79 4.04 8.78
N ILE A 54 3.71 3.28 8.64
CA ILE A 54 3.64 2.07 7.81
C ILE A 54 2.22 1.95 7.24
N THR A 55 2.09 1.22 6.14
CA THR A 55 0.83 0.86 5.50
C THR A 55 0.34 -0.46 6.07
N ILE A 56 -0.93 -0.51 6.47
CA ILE A 56 -1.64 -1.73 6.84
C ILE A 56 -2.73 -2.02 5.79
N SER A 57 -2.90 -3.29 5.42
CA SER A 57 -4.03 -3.72 4.58
C SER A 57 -5.06 -4.45 5.43
N VAL A 58 -6.27 -3.89 5.47
CA VAL A 58 -7.38 -4.39 6.29
C VAL A 58 -8.50 -4.89 5.38
N TRP A 59 -9.08 -6.03 5.74
CA TRP A 59 -10.02 -6.76 4.91
C TRP A 59 -11.46 -6.59 5.41
N ASP A 60 -12.38 -6.63 4.45
CA ASP A 60 -13.83 -6.73 4.62
C ASP A 60 -14.41 -5.64 5.55
N GLU A 61 -15.43 -6.01 6.33
CA GLU A 61 -16.17 -5.12 7.21
C GLU A 61 -15.28 -4.40 8.22
N ILE A 62 -14.23 -5.07 8.72
CA ILE A 62 -13.27 -4.46 9.66
C ILE A 62 -12.56 -3.27 9.01
N GLY A 63 -12.20 -3.37 7.73
CA GLY A 63 -11.65 -2.26 6.98
C GLY A 63 -12.63 -1.10 6.87
N GLY A 64 -13.93 -1.42 6.70
CA GLY A 64 -15.05 -0.48 6.65
C GLY A 64 -15.22 0.39 7.90
N LEU A 65 -14.96 -0.18 9.08
CA LEU A 65 -15.19 0.46 10.39
C LEU A 65 -14.09 1.43 10.81
N ILE A 66 -12.88 1.29 10.27
CA ILE A 66 -11.73 2.12 10.64
C ILE A 66 -11.94 3.57 10.18
N GLN A 67 -11.60 4.53 11.04
CA GLN A 67 -11.61 5.96 10.77
C GLN A 67 -10.22 6.60 11.02
N PRO A 68 -9.89 7.72 10.34
CA PRO A 68 -8.72 8.51 10.70
C PRO A 68 -8.79 8.99 12.15
N GLY A 69 -7.67 8.93 12.86
CA GLY A 69 -7.59 9.26 14.28
C GLY A 69 -7.83 8.09 15.23
N ASP A 70 -8.30 6.93 14.75
CA ASP A 70 -8.47 5.74 15.59
C ASP A 70 -7.13 5.23 16.12
N ILE A 71 -7.08 4.90 17.40
CA ILE A 71 -5.95 4.19 18.03
C ILE A 71 -6.32 2.71 18.09
N ILE A 72 -5.55 1.89 17.37
CA ILE A 72 -5.84 0.47 17.19
C ILE A 72 -4.67 -0.35 17.72
N ARG A 73 -5.01 -1.40 18.48
CA ARG A 73 -4.11 -2.48 18.85
C ARG A 73 -4.28 -3.62 17.87
N LEU A 74 -3.23 -3.91 17.11
CA LEU A 74 -3.10 -5.13 16.32
C LEU A 74 -2.45 -6.21 17.19
N THR A 75 -3.06 -7.38 17.23
CA THR A 75 -2.45 -8.58 17.83
C THR A 75 -2.20 -9.64 16.77
N ARG A 76 -1.11 -10.40 16.95
CA ARG A 76 -0.68 -11.47 16.04
C ARG A 76 -0.63 -11.05 14.56
N GLY A 77 -0.21 -9.83 14.30
CA GLY A 77 0.03 -9.31 12.96
C GLY A 77 1.22 -9.97 12.28
N TYR A 78 1.36 -9.72 10.98
CA TYR A 78 2.56 -10.07 10.22
C TYR A 78 2.88 -8.98 9.19
N ALA A 79 4.15 -8.86 8.84
CA ALA A 79 4.63 -7.91 7.85
C ALA A 79 5.15 -8.64 6.61
N SER A 80 4.77 -8.17 5.42
CA SER A 80 5.18 -8.73 4.15
C SER A 80 5.38 -7.64 3.10
N MET A 81 6.21 -7.92 2.10
CA MET A 81 6.36 -7.04 0.96
C MET A 81 5.18 -7.20 0.01
N TRP A 82 4.59 -6.09 -0.43
CA TRP A 82 3.57 -6.05 -1.45
C TRP A 82 3.88 -4.94 -2.44
N LYS A 83 4.10 -5.30 -3.72
CA LYS A 83 4.47 -4.35 -4.79
C LYS A 83 5.64 -3.43 -4.38
N GLY A 84 6.65 -3.98 -3.73
CA GLY A 84 7.81 -3.23 -3.24
C GLY A 84 7.59 -2.44 -1.95
N CYS A 85 6.39 -2.45 -1.37
CA CYS A 85 6.06 -1.72 -0.14
C CYS A 85 5.97 -2.69 1.06
N LEU A 86 6.67 -2.41 2.16
CA LEU A 86 6.48 -3.17 3.40
C LEU A 86 5.08 -2.90 3.94
N THR A 87 4.27 -3.93 4.06
CA THR A 87 2.85 -3.81 4.43
C THR A 87 2.55 -4.70 5.63
N LEU A 88 1.80 -4.15 6.58
CA LEU A 88 1.31 -4.85 7.75
C LEU A 88 -0.05 -5.51 7.46
N TYR A 89 -0.27 -6.68 8.04
CA TYR A 89 -1.46 -7.48 7.87
C TYR A 89 -1.87 -8.11 9.19
N THR A 90 -3.16 -8.44 9.31
CA THR A 90 -3.70 -9.21 10.44
C THR A 90 -3.42 -10.70 10.21
N GLY A 91 -2.73 -11.35 11.15
CA GLY A 91 -2.39 -12.77 11.03
C GLY A 91 -3.52 -13.70 11.48
N ARG A 92 -3.26 -15.02 11.36
CA ARG A 92 -4.23 -16.05 11.74
C ARG A 92 -4.53 -15.98 13.24
N GLY A 93 -5.81 -15.77 13.58
CA GLY A 93 -6.23 -15.62 14.97
C GLY A 93 -5.72 -14.33 15.63
N GLY A 94 -5.27 -13.36 14.83
CA GLY A 94 -5.04 -11.99 15.24
C GLY A 94 -6.30 -11.15 15.08
N GLU A 95 -6.30 -9.98 15.69
CA GLU A 95 -7.42 -9.05 15.67
C GLU A 95 -6.93 -7.60 15.67
N LEU A 96 -7.81 -6.72 15.19
CA LEU A 96 -7.67 -5.27 15.30
C LEU A 96 -8.69 -4.79 16.32
N GLN A 97 -8.21 -4.18 17.40
CA GLN A 97 -9.06 -3.65 18.46
C GLN A 97 -8.87 -2.15 18.57
N LYS A 98 -9.94 -1.37 18.34
CA LYS A 98 -9.94 0.06 18.68
C LYS A 98 -9.86 0.20 20.20
N ILE A 99 -8.85 0.91 20.68
CA ILE A 99 -8.59 1.15 22.10
C ILE A 99 -8.67 2.63 22.49
N GLY A 100 -8.77 3.54 21.51
CA GLY A 100 -8.91 4.98 21.74
C GLY A 100 -8.97 5.76 20.44
N GLU A 101 -8.84 7.08 20.52
CA GLU A 101 -8.79 7.99 19.38
C GLU A 101 -8.01 9.28 19.73
N PHE A 102 -7.45 9.93 18.70
CA PHE A 102 -6.85 11.29 18.68
C PHE A 102 -5.58 11.54 19.53
N CYS A 103 -5.49 11.02 20.75
CA CYS A 103 -4.48 11.44 21.73
C CYS A 103 -3.14 10.67 21.69
N MET A 104 -2.87 9.89 20.65
CA MET A 104 -1.60 9.15 20.53
C MET A 104 -0.54 10.00 19.84
N VAL A 105 0.64 10.13 20.46
CA VAL A 105 1.79 10.79 19.83
C VAL A 105 2.34 9.90 18.72
N TYR A 106 2.55 10.48 17.54
CA TYR A 106 3.05 9.78 16.36
C TYR A 106 4.08 10.61 15.57
N SER A 107 4.86 9.92 14.73
CA SER A 107 5.72 10.49 13.70
C SER A 107 5.33 9.91 12.34
N GLU A 108 5.18 10.75 11.33
CA GLU A 108 4.93 10.26 9.96
C GLU A 108 6.19 9.75 9.27
N VAL A 109 7.37 10.18 9.74
CA VAL A 109 8.67 9.93 9.11
C VAL A 109 9.57 9.13 10.06
N PRO A 110 10.31 8.13 9.56
CA PRO A 110 10.29 7.61 8.19
C PRO A 110 9.02 6.81 7.89
N ASN A 111 8.64 6.76 6.61
CA ASN A 111 7.59 5.88 6.12
C ASN A 111 8.21 4.55 5.69
N PHE A 112 8.03 3.51 6.50
CA PHE A 112 8.59 2.18 6.27
C PHE A 112 7.97 1.44 5.09
N SER A 113 6.83 1.92 4.56
CA SER A 113 6.20 1.35 3.36
C SER A 113 6.68 1.99 2.06
N GLU A 114 7.52 3.01 2.10
CA GLU A 114 8.07 3.57 0.87
C GLU A 114 8.82 2.48 0.08
N PRO A 115 8.66 2.42 -1.26
CA PRO A 115 9.36 1.44 -2.07
C PRO A 115 10.87 1.58 -1.89
N ASN A 116 11.48 0.66 -1.14
CA ASN A 116 12.93 0.64 -1.01
C ASN A 116 13.53 -0.20 -2.17
N PRO A 117 14.43 0.36 -2.99
CA PRO A 117 15.12 -0.38 -4.04
C PRO A 117 15.85 -1.64 -3.55
N ASP A 118 16.27 -1.69 -2.28
CA ASP A 118 16.94 -2.85 -1.69
C ASP A 118 16.03 -4.11 -1.65
N TYR A 119 14.71 -3.94 -1.53
CA TYR A 119 13.77 -5.07 -1.46
C TYR A 119 13.33 -5.58 -2.84
N LEU A 120 13.51 -4.80 -3.92
CA LEU A 120 13.18 -5.22 -5.28
C LEU A 120 14.01 -6.44 -5.73
N GLY A 121 15.21 -6.62 -5.16
CA GLY A 121 16.09 -7.75 -5.47
C GLY A 121 15.70 -9.09 -4.81
N GLN A 122 14.83 -9.10 -3.81
CA GLN A 122 14.46 -10.31 -3.06
C GLN A 122 13.23 -11.04 -3.61
N GLN A 123 12.40 -10.38 -4.43
CA GLN A 123 11.20 -10.99 -5.01
C GLN A 123 11.52 -12.15 -5.98
N ASN A 124 12.76 -12.23 -6.48
CA ASN A 124 13.20 -13.26 -7.43
C ASN A 124 13.90 -14.48 -6.79
N LYS A 125 14.02 -14.59 -5.46
CA LYS A 125 14.77 -15.71 -4.82
C LYS A 125 13.93 -16.85 -4.24
N VAL A 126 12.61 -16.85 -4.41
CA VAL A 126 11.73 -17.93 -3.87
C VAL A 126 11.28 -18.94 -4.94
N ALA A 127 11.89 -18.93 -6.13
CA ALA A 127 11.51 -19.82 -7.25
C ALA A 127 12.63 -20.73 -7.78
N HIS A 128 13.72 -20.94 -7.04
CA HIS A 128 14.70 -21.97 -7.39
C HIS A 128 15.27 -22.67 -6.14
N GLY A 129 14.52 -23.66 -5.65
CA GLY A 129 15.03 -24.75 -4.84
C GLY A 129 15.10 -26.01 -5.69
N GLU A 130 16.26 -26.66 -5.65
CA GLU A 130 16.59 -27.99 -6.18
C GLU A 130 16.91 -28.15 -7.68
N GLN A 131 18.18 -27.89 -8.01
CA GLN A 131 18.95 -28.89 -8.75
C GLN A 131 20.43 -28.84 -8.38
N LYS A 132 20.84 -29.80 -7.53
CA LYS A 132 22.23 -30.26 -7.47
C LYS A 132 22.58 -30.83 -8.85
N ASN A 133 23.60 -30.30 -9.51
CA ASN A 133 24.60 -31.18 -10.12
C ASN A 133 25.95 -30.49 -10.23
N ASN A 134 26.98 -31.27 -9.92
CA ASN A 134 28.38 -30.92 -9.91
C ASN A 134 28.96 -31.29 -11.28
N SER A 135 29.57 -30.36 -12.00
CA SER A 135 30.63 -30.71 -12.96
C SER A 135 31.42 -29.47 -13.39
N SER A 136 32.69 -29.53 -13.06
CA SER A 136 33.85 -28.79 -13.55
C SER A 136 33.87 -28.63 -15.08
N ALA A 137 34.32 -27.47 -15.57
CA ALA A 137 35.48 -27.35 -16.47
C ALA A 137 35.61 -25.93 -17.08
N SER A 138 36.84 -25.45 -17.04
CA SER A 138 37.53 -24.39 -17.81
C SER A 138 36.95 -24.00 -19.19
N ASN A 139 37.07 -22.72 -19.59
CA ASN A 139 38.18 -22.25 -20.44
C ASN A 139 38.16 -20.72 -20.70
N MET A 140 39.35 -20.14 -20.88
CA MET A 140 39.67 -18.76 -21.27
C MET A 140 39.36 -18.47 -22.75
N GLY A 141 39.26 -17.19 -23.14
CA GLY A 141 39.49 -16.78 -24.55
C GLY A 141 38.97 -15.41 -25.00
N THR A 142 39.72 -14.36 -24.65
CA THR A 142 40.11 -13.14 -25.43
C THR A 142 39.25 -12.65 -26.61
N GLY A 143 38.77 -11.41 -26.52
CA GLY A 143 38.11 -10.66 -27.61
C GLY A 143 39.08 -9.78 -28.43
N THR A 144 38.80 -9.66 -29.73
CA THR A 144 39.63 -9.02 -30.77
C THR A 144 38.83 -7.93 -31.51
N PHE A 145 39.27 -6.68 -31.33
CA PHE A 145 39.31 -5.46 -32.19
C PHE A 145 38.17 -5.04 -33.17
N GLY A 146 37.82 -3.73 -33.11
CA GLY A 146 37.03 -2.92 -34.10
C GLY A 146 37.84 -2.51 -35.35
N PRO A 147 37.49 -1.47 -36.17
CA PRO A 147 36.89 -0.13 -35.84
C PRO A 147 35.67 0.27 -36.73
N ILE A 148 34.74 1.16 -36.34
CA ILE A 148 34.70 2.66 -36.35
C ILE A 148 35.20 3.33 -37.64
N GLY A 149 34.26 3.92 -38.40
CA GLY A 149 34.52 4.89 -39.46
C GLY A 149 33.61 6.12 -39.30
N ASN A 150 34.22 7.30 -39.24
CA ASN A 150 33.58 8.62 -39.10
C ASN A 150 34.15 9.52 -40.22
N GLY A 151 33.31 10.28 -40.94
CA GLY A 151 33.77 11.15 -42.02
C GLY A 151 32.76 12.25 -42.37
N VAL A 152 33.11 13.49 -41.97
CA VAL A 152 32.43 14.77 -42.19
C VAL A 152 32.60 15.28 -43.63
N GLN A 153 31.58 15.94 -44.21
CA GLN A 153 31.76 16.97 -45.23
C GLN A 153 30.58 17.96 -45.35
N THR A 154 30.92 19.12 -45.91
CA THR A 154 30.37 20.50 -45.83
C THR A 154 29.21 20.84 -46.80
N GLY A 155 28.41 21.90 -46.52
CA GLY A 155 27.21 22.38 -47.28
C GLY A 155 27.46 23.05 -48.66
N PRO A 156 26.62 24.00 -49.20
CA PRO A 156 25.36 24.63 -48.74
C PRO A 156 24.20 24.73 -49.80
N GLU A 157 23.13 25.51 -49.47
CA GLU A 157 21.99 26.02 -50.31
C GLU A 157 20.89 25.03 -50.76
N SER A 158 19.59 25.35 -50.95
CA SER A 158 18.71 26.53 -50.82
C SER A 158 17.25 26.01 -50.84
N GLY A 159 16.28 26.71 -50.23
CA GLY A 159 14.87 26.32 -50.36
C GLY A 159 13.88 27.06 -49.44
N ARG A 160 13.29 28.13 -49.96
CA ARG A 160 12.26 28.98 -49.36
C ARG A 160 10.92 28.23 -49.14
N PHE A 161 10.20 28.57 -48.07
CA PHE A 161 8.88 29.24 -48.04
C PHE A 161 8.10 28.92 -46.74
N PRO A 162 7.38 29.90 -46.15
CA PRO A 162 6.66 29.74 -44.89
C PRO A 162 5.16 29.48 -45.10
N PHE A 163 4.52 28.74 -44.19
CA PHE A 163 3.07 28.74 -44.04
C PHE A 163 2.67 29.32 -42.69
N SER A 164 2.13 30.54 -42.77
CA SER A 164 1.27 31.19 -41.80
C SER A 164 -0.15 30.62 -41.87
N TYR A 165 -0.82 30.47 -40.72
CA TYR A 165 -2.27 30.62 -40.66
C TYR A 165 -2.66 31.53 -39.50
N THR A 166 -3.32 32.61 -39.88
CA THR A 166 -4.09 33.54 -39.07
C THR A 166 -5.39 32.90 -38.61
N GLY A 167 -5.92 33.39 -37.48
CA GLY A 167 -6.99 32.74 -36.72
C GLY A 167 -8.42 33.04 -37.17
N ARG A 168 -9.38 32.68 -36.30
CA ARG A 168 -10.70 33.30 -36.19
C ARG A 168 -11.38 32.93 -34.87
N ALA A 169 -12.06 33.94 -34.32
CA ALA A 169 -12.81 33.94 -33.08
C ALA A 169 -14.26 33.44 -33.24
N ASN A 170 -14.85 33.06 -32.11
CA ASN A 170 -16.26 33.19 -31.67
C ASN A 170 -16.39 32.26 -30.44
N GLY A 171 -16.72 32.64 -29.20
CA GLY A 171 -17.54 33.74 -28.71
C GLY A 171 -18.92 33.21 -28.29
N ARG A 172 -19.08 32.74 -27.04
CA ARG A 172 -20.32 32.78 -26.22
C ARG A 172 -20.07 32.23 -24.80
N GLY A 173 -20.47 33.03 -23.81
CA GLY A 173 -20.26 32.83 -22.37
C GLY A 173 -21.35 32.03 -21.63
N PRO A 174 -21.43 32.16 -20.29
CA PRO A 174 -21.78 31.06 -19.37
C PRO A 174 -23.24 31.11 -18.85
N VAL A 175 -23.73 29.98 -18.34
CA VAL A 175 -24.97 29.90 -17.52
C VAL A 175 -24.78 28.91 -16.37
N ASN A 176 -25.01 29.38 -15.15
CA ASN A 176 -25.33 28.64 -13.90
C ASN A 176 -26.00 29.66 -12.95
N PRO A 177 -26.65 29.33 -11.81
CA PRO A 177 -27.17 28.06 -11.27
C PRO A 177 -28.65 28.15 -10.76
N GLN A 178 -29.23 27.03 -10.31
CA GLN A 178 -30.31 27.08 -9.30
C GLN A 178 -30.35 25.83 -8.37
N LEU A 179 -30.39 26.08 -7.06
CA LEU A 179 -30.62 25.15 -5.94
C LEU A 179 -32.12 24.94 -5.69
N PRO A 180 -32.51 23.89 -4.92
CA PRO A 180 -33.05 24.16 -3.57
C PRO A 180 -32.74 23.14 -2.44
N ALA A 181 -32.50 23.72 -1.25
CA ALA A 181 -32.89 23.42 0.14
C ALA A 181 -33.12 21.99 0.74
N THR A 182 -32.35 21.74 1.81
CA THR A 182 -32.66 21.25 3.20
C THR A 182 -33.47 19.97 3.48
N ALA A 183 -32.89 19.02 4.25
CA ALA A 183 -33.54 18.32 5.38
C ALA A 183 -32.57 17.51 6.28
N ASN A 184 -32.52 17.91 7.57
CA ASN A 184 -32.46 17.15 8.82
C ASN A 184 -31.50 15.95 9.05
N VAL A 185 -30.62 16.08 10.05
CA VAL A 185 -29.84 15.00 10.69
C VAL A 185 -30.23 14.91 12.18
N GLN A 186 -30.56 13.71 12.66
CA GLN A 186 -30.67 13.34 14.07
C GLN A 186 -29.72 12.15 14.32
N PRO A 187 -28.95 12.08 15.42
CA PRO A 187 -28.07 10.95 15.68
C PRO A 187 -28.79 9.88 16.53
N VAL A 188 -28.89 8.65 16.03
CA VAL A 188 -29.23 7.47 16.82
C VAL A 188 -27.95 6.72 17.15
N VAL A 189 -27.69 6.57 18.45
CA VAL A 189 -26.65 5.71 19.02
C VAL A 189 -27.16 4.28 19.04
N THR A 190 -26.37 3.32 18.53
CA THR A 190 -26.64 1.89 18.78
C THR A 190 -25.34 1.12 19.05
N THR A 191 -25.19 0.65 20.28
CA THR A 191 -24.25 -0.38 20.70
C THR A 191 -24.87 -1.74 20.42
N ILE A 192 -24.20 -2.66 19.72
CA ILE A 192 -24.68 -4.04 19.57
C ILE A 192 -23.51 -5.03 19.69
N SER A 193 -23.58 -5.85 20.74
CA SER A 193 -22.75 -7.02 21.02
C SER A 193 -23.25 -8.25 20.26
N ASN A 194 -22.36 -9.02 19.63
CA ASN A 194 -22.75 -10.25 18.92
C ASN A 194 -22.87 -11.46 19.87
N GLY A 195 -24.10 -11.75 20.29
CA GLY A 195 -24.50 -13.10 20.72
C GLY A 195 -24.73 -13.99 19.48
N ARG A 196 -24.11 -15.17 19.47
CA ARG A 196 -24.29 -16.19 18.42
C ARG A 196 -25.62 -16.92 18.62
N ASP A 197 -26.45 -16.99 17.57
CA ASP A 197 -27.64 -17.85 17.48
C ASP A 197 -27.23 -19.28 17.02
N PRO A 198 -27.61 -20.36 17.76
CA PRO A 198 -27.17 -21.73 17.51
C PRO A 198 -28.12 -22.52 16.58
N ARG A 199 -28.35 -22.06 15.34
CA ARG A 199 -29.26 -22.73 14.40
C ARG A 199 -28.65 -23.20 13.08
N ARG A 200 -27.42 -23.70 13.10
CA ARG A 200 -26.88 -24.47 11.96
C ARG A 200 -26.70 -25.94 12.32
N ALA A 201 -27.83 -26.64 12.45
CA ALA A 201 -27.91 -28.09 12.45
C ALA A 201 -28.78 -28.54 11.27
N PHE A 202 -28.23 -29.49 10.51
CA PHE A 202 -28.85 -30.33 9.47
C PHE A 202 -29.35 -29.70 8.16
N LYS A 203 -28.70 -30.12 7.05
CA LYS A 203 -29.38 -30.94 6.04
C LYS A 203 -28.38 -31.61 5.09
N ARG A 204 -28.51 -32.94 5.06
CA ARG A 204 -28.19 -33.97 4.04
C ARG A 204 -26.86 -33.91 3.30
#